data_AF-A0A7V9B4J6-F1
#
_entry.id   AF-A0A7V9B4J6-F1
#
_cell.length_a   1.000
_cell.length_b   1.000
_cell.length_c   1.000
_cell.angle_alpha   90.00
_cell.angle_beta   90.00
_cell.angle_gamma   90.00
#
_symmetry.space_group_name_H-M   'P 1'
#
loop_
_entity.id
_entity.type
_entity.pdbx_description
1 polymer ?
#
loop_
_entity_poly.entity_id
_entity_poly.type
_entity_poly.pdbx_seq_one_letter_code
_entity_poly.pdbx_strand_id
1 'polypeptide(L)'
;MTQGIETSYAGITFRSRLDARWAAMFNLVGWRWTYEPFDGAGYIPDFTLDGPNPLLIEINPAVTIGELLDHLNRPVAAMRSQWPHAIAVFGGTVEPSGPMVAARVERGEYGLNLGAIAAVIDDDIAASMHSSHYLADDEQLDPDYRDQCLWWVCTTCNRFAIRHELMFWRAVWPCGHTTFRRPTASDIDVLDGYWADASNRVRWNPRGRHG
;
A
#
# COMPACT_ATOMS: atom_id res chain seq x y z
N MET A 1 6.16 -22.08 5.92
CA MET A 1 4.97 -21.20 6.07
C MET A 1 4.73 -21.03 7.55
N THR A 2 5.17 -19.90 8.10
CA THR A 2 4.92 -19.55 9.51
C THR A 2 3.46 -19.11 9.59
N GLN A 3 2.61 -19.89 10.23
CA GLN A 3 1.20 -19.57 10.38
C GLN A 3 1.09 -18.24 11.17
N GLY A 4 0.42 -17.25 10.58
CA GLY A 4 0.20 -15.96 11.22
C GLY A 4 -0.54 -16.13 12.55
N ILE A 5 -0.22 -15.28 13.52
CA ILE A 5 -0.97 -15.25 14.79
C ILE A 5 -2.28 -14.53 14.53
N GLU A 6 -3.40 -15.22 14.75
CA GLU A 6 -4.73 -14.62 14.66
C GLU A 6 -4.84 -13.41 15.58
N THR A 7 -5.35 -12.32 15.04
CA THR A 7 -5.32 -11.03 15.72
C THR A 7 -6.61 -10.28 15.49
N SER A 8 -7.22 -9.75 16.56
CA SER A 8 -8.49 -9.03 16.45
C SER A 8 -8.26 -7.52 16.42
N TYR A 9 -8.89 -6.84 15.46
CA TYR A 9 -8.91 -5.39 15.37
C TYR A 9 -10.23 -4.92 14.73
N ALA A 10 -10.79 -3.81 15.20
CA ALA A 10 -12.04 -3.23 14.68
C ALA A 10 -13.22 -4.23 14.58
N GLY A 11 -13.29 -5.22 15.49
CA GLY A 11 -14.33 -6.25 15.51
C GLY A 11 -14.15 -7.38 14.49
N ILE A 12 -13.03 -7.41 13.76
CA ILE A 12 -12.66 -8.45 12.78
C ILE A 12 -11.47 -9.25 13.32
N THR A 13 -11.49 -10.58 13.12
CA THR A 13 -10.36 -11.47 13.41
C THR A 13 -9.58 -11.71 12.13
N PHE A 14 -8.34 -11.22 12.11
CA PHE A 14 -7.42 -11.33 10.98
C PHE A 14 -6.57 -12.60 11.07
N ARG A 15 -6.17 -13.14 9.92
CA ARG A 15 -5.28 -14.30 9.77
C ARG A 15 -3.87 -14.04 10.29
N SER A 16 -3.45 -12.78 10.31
CA SER A 16 -2.13 -12.39 10.79
C SER A 16 -2.14 -11.07 11.56
N ARG A 17 -1.10 -10.88 12.38
CA ARG A 17 -0.80 -9.59 13.03
C ARG A 17 -0.53 -8.48 12.02
N LEU A 18 0.11 -8.81 10.90
CA LEU A 18 0.47 -7.83 9.89
C LEU A 18 -0.77 -7.32 9.16
N ASP A 19 -1.73 -8.20 8.86
CA ASP A 19 -3.04 -7.83 8.29
C ASP A 19 -3.76 -6.85 9.21
N ALA A 20 -3.84 -7.19 10.51
CA ALA A 20 -4.48 -6.33 11.50
C ALA A 20 -3.77 -4.97 11.64
N ARG A 21 -2.43 -4.95 11.54
CA ARG A 21 -1.63 -3.70 11.54
C ARG A 21 -1.96 -2.84 10.32
N TRP A 22 -2.05 -3.43 9.14
CA TRP A 22 -2.45 -2.70 7.94
C TRP A 22 -3.88 -2.17 8.02
N ALA A 23 -4.83 -2.94 8.55
CA ALA A 23 -6.17 -2.45 8.84
C ALA A 23 -6.17 -1.25 9.80
N ALA A 24 -5.30 -1.27 10.81
CA ALA A 24 -5.10 -0.14 11.72
C ALA A 24 -4.49 1.08 11.02
N MET A 25 -3.49 0.85 10.15
CA MET A 25 -2.88 1.89 9.32
C MET A 25 -3.91 2.54 8.40
N PHE A 26 -4.74 1.75 7.70
CA PHE A 26 -5.82 2.27 6.85
C PHE A 26 -6.78 3.16 7.61
N ASN A 27 -7.17 2.78 8.82
CA ASN A 27 -8.00 3.64 9.68
C ASN A 27 -7.30 4.96 10.05
N LEU A 28 -6.00 4.92 10.35
CA LEU A 28 -5.20 6.09 10.70
C LEU A 28 -5.06 7.08 9.54
N VAL A 29 -4.83 6.58 8.32
CA VAL A 29 -4.77 7.43 7.11
C VAL A 29 -6.17 7.78 6.55
N GLY A 30 -7.23 7.27 7.17
CA GLY A 30 -8.63 7.58 6.82
C GLY A 30 -9.11 6.89 5.55
N TRP A 31 -8.56 5.71 5.23
CA TRP A 31 -8.97 4.89 4.11
C TRP A 31 -10.05 3.90 4.54
N ARG A 32 -11.09 3.77 3.73
CA ARG A 32 -12.13 2.75 3.92
C ARG A 32 -11.65 1.45 3.27
N TRP A 33 -11.80 0.35 4.00
CA TRP A 33 -11.33 -0.95 3.58
C TRP A 33 -12.35 -2.05 3.90
N THR A 34 -12.28 -3.13 3.13
CA THR A 34 -13.00 -4.38 3.37
C THR A 34 -11.98 -5.51 3.44
N TYR A 35 -12.01 -6.34 4.50
CA TYR A 35 -11.15 -7.51 4.66
C TYR A 35 -11.76 -8.73 3.99
N GLU A 36 -10.94 -9.52 3.28
CA GLU A 36 -11.36 -10.71 2.53
C GLU A 36 -12.66 -10.47 1.71
N PRO A 37 -12.67 -9.48 0.80
CA PRO A 37 -13.89 -8.90 0.26
C PRO A 37 -14.73 -9.86 -0.61
N PHE A 38 -14.10 -10.87 -1.21
CA PHE A 38 -14.78 -11.90 -2.00
C PHE A 38 -13.83 -13.10 -2.25
N ASP A 39 -14.42 -14.24 -2.63
CA ASP A 39 -13.69 -15.42 -3.12
C ASP A 39 -13.51 -15.35 -4.64
N GLY A 40 -12.30 -15.00 -5.07
CA GLY A 40 -11.94 -14.84 -6.48
C GLY A 40 -11.35 -16.11 -7.08
N ALA A 41 -12.21 -17.08 -7.43
CA ALA A 41 -11.83 -18.32 -8.13
C ALA A 41 -10.61 -19.05 -7.50
N GLY A 42 -10.63 -19.25 -6.16
CA GLY A 42 -9.55 -19.94 -5.45
C GLY A 42 -8.43 -19.03 -4.95
N TYR A 43 -8.61 -17.70 -5.06
CA TYR A 43 -7.77 -16.69 -4.43
C TYR A 43 -8.66 -15.67 -3.71
N ILE A 44 -8.40 -15.46 -2.42
CA ILE A 44 -9.08 -14.47 -1.58
C ILE A 44 -8.10 -13.35 -1.32
N PRO A 45 -8.33 -12.13 -1.86
CA PRO A 45 -7.51 -10.96 -1.55
C PRO A 45 -7.57 -10.63 -0.05
N ASP A 46 -6.49 -10.08 0.51
CA ASP A 46 -6.52 -9.65 1.91
C ASP A 46 -7.45 -8.45 2.11
N PHE A 47 -7.35 -7.43 1.26
CA PHE A 47 -8.19 -6.24 1.37
C PHE A 47 -8.64 -5.68 0.02
N THR A 48 -9.71 -4.89 0.06
CA THR A 48 -9.95 -3.82 -0.92
C THR A 48 -10.01 -2.47 -0.22
N LEU A 49 -9.47 -1.42 -0.86
CA LEU A 49 -9.73 -0.03 -0.48
C LEU A 49 -10.82 0.55 -1.36
N ASP A 50 -11.78 1.22 -0.72
CA ASP A 50 -12.88 1.86 -1.42
C ASP A 50 -12.44 3.21 -2.02
N GLY A 51 -13.04 3.56 -3.15
CA GLY A 51 -12.86 4.85 -3.80
C GLY A 51 -13.40 4.83 -5.23
N PRO A 52 -13.28 5.93 -5.98
CA PRO A 52 -13.65 5.96 -7.40
C PRO A 52 -12.85 4.96 -8.25
N ASN A 53 -11.62 4.66 -7.83
CA ASN A 53 -10.77 3.61 -8.38
C ASN A 53 -10.38 2.65 -7.25
N PRO A 54 -11.19 1.61 -6.96
CA PRO A 54 -10.90 0.66 -5.90
C PRO A 54 -9.54 -0.02 -6.09
N LEU A 55 -8.85 -0.31 -4.99
CA LEU A 55 -7.56 -1.00 -4.98
C LEU A 55 -7.70 -2.33 -4.27
N LEU A 56 -7.31 -3.41 -4.93
CA LEU A 56 -7.14 -4.71 -4.29
C LEU A 56 -5.76 -4.77 -3.67
N ILE A 57 -5.66 -5.24 -2.42
CA ILE A 57 -4.41 -5.30 -1.67
C ILE A 57 -4.17 -6.73 -1.19
N GLU A 58 -2.96 -7.22 -1.44
CA GLU A 58 -2.36 -8.39 -0.79
C GLU A 58 -1.38 -7.90 0.30
N ILE A 59 -1.33 -8.56 1.44
CA ILE A 59 -0.37 -8.32 2.51
C ILE A 59 0.71 -9.38 2.49
N ASN A 60 1.97 -8.96 2.60
CA ASN A 60 3.13 -9.85 2.56
C ASN A 60 4.18 -9.43 3.59
N PRO A 61 4.86 -10.36 4.29
CA PRO A 61 5.92 -10.00 5.23
C PRO A 61 7.22 -9.48 4.57
N ALA A 62 7.25 -9.30 3.26
CA ALA A 62 8.33 -8.63 2.53
C ALA A 62 8.63 -7.25 3.13
N VAL A 63 9.92 -6.95 3.28
CA VAL A 63 10.43 -5.68 3.80
C VAL A 63 11.24 -4.91 2.76
N THR A 64 11.45 -5.51 1.59
CA THR A 64 12.12 -4.87 0.46
C THR A 64 11.21 -4.81 -0.76
N ILE A 65 11.53 -3.89 -1.68
CA ILE A 65 10.84 -3.80 -2.98
C ILE A 65 10.98 -5.11 -3.76
N GLY A 66 12.20 -5.65 -3.85
CA GLY A 66 12.47 -6.85 -4.64
C GLY A 66 11.60 -8.04 -4.21
N GLU A 67 11.49 -8.26 -2.90
CA GLU A 67 10.61 -9.29 -2.33
C GLU A 67 9.14 -9.04 -2.69
N LEU A 68 8.64 -7.79 -2.57
CA LEU A 68 7.28 -7.47 -2.95
C LEU A 68 7.00 -7.73 -4.44
N LEU A 69 7.97 -7.41 -5.31
CA LEU A 69 7.84 -7.62 -6.76
C LEU A 69 7.67 -9.11 -7.10
N ASP A 70 8.39 -9.99 -6.42
CA ASP A 70 8.23 -11.43 -6.59
C ASP A 70 6.83 -11.92 -6.20
N HIS A 71 6.17 -11.20 -5.28
CA HIS A 71 4.84 -11.52 -4.78
C HIS A 71 3.69 -10.94 -5.60
N LEU A 72 3.93 -10.02 -6.54
CA LEU A 72 2.88 -9.44 -7.38
C LEU A 72 2.31 -10.39 -8.43
N ASN A 73 3.11 -11.35 -8.91
CA ASN A 73 2.73 -12.22 -10.00
C ASN A 73 1.47 -13.06 -9.70
N ARG A 74 1.36 -13.56 -8.47
CA ARG A 74 0.25 -14.45 -8.08
C ARG A 74 -1.09 -13.70 -7.97
N PRO A 75 -1.23 -12.61 -7.19
CA PRO A 75 -2.47 -11.82 -7.15
C PRO A 75 -2.89 -11.33 -8.54
N VAL A 76 -1.94 -10.82 -9.33
CA VAL A 76 -2.21 -10.32 -10.68
C VAL A 76 -2.73 -11.44 -11.59
N ALA A 77 -2.10 -12.62 -11.57
CA ALA A 77 -2.55 -13.76 -12.37
C ALA A 77 -3.94 -14.24 -11.97
N ALA A 78 -4.21 -14.38 -10.66
CA ALA A 78 -5.48 -14.87 -10.14
C ALA A 78 -6.65 -13.91 -10.42
N MET A 79 -6.40 -12.61 -10.30
CA MET A 79 -7.43 -11.58 -10.42
C MET A 79 -7.56 -10.99 -11.81
N ARG A 80 -6.70 -11.38 -12.77
CA ARG A 80 -6.67 -10.83 -14.13
C ARG A 80 -8.03 -10.85 -14.84
N SER A 81 -8.85 -11.87 -14.68
CA SER A 81 -10.17 -11.94 -15.36
C SER A 81 -11.32 -11.36 -14.53
N GLN A 82 -11.10 -11.06 -13.25
CA GLN A 82 -12.15 -10.80 -12.27
C GLN A 82 -12.10 -9.38 -11.70
N TRP A 83 -10.91 -8.76 -11.69
CA TRP A 83 -10.71 -7.41 -11.16
C TRP A 83 -10.26 -6.45 -12.27
N PRO A 84 -11.07 -5.44 -12.60
CA PRO A 84 -10.73 -4.47 -13.65
C PRO A 84 -9.83 -3.34 -13.16
N HIS A 85 -9.64 -3.19 -11.84
CA HIS A 85 -8.86 -2.10 -11.24
C HIS A 85 -7.44 -2.53 -10.88
N ALA A 86 -6.68 -1.63 -10.25
CA ALA A 86 -5.32 -1.88 -9.83
C ALA A 86 -5.25 -2.88 -8.68
N ILE A 87 -4.08 -3.50 -8.56
CA ILE A 87 -3.71 -4.43 -7.48
C ILE A 87 -2.42 -3.91 -6.84
N ALA A 88 -2.33 -3.99 -5.52
CA ALA A 88 -1.11 -3.71 -4.79
C ALA A 88 -0.75 -4.86 -3.85
N VAL A 89 0.54 -5.00 -3.56
CA VAL A 89 1.07 -5.84 -2.49
C VAL A 89 1.72 -4.91 -1.49
N PHE A 90 1.25 -4.93 -0.27
CA PHE A 90 1.79 -4.17 0.84
C PHE A 90 2.56 -5.11 1.74
N GLY A 91 3.67 -4.64 2.29
CA GLY A 91 4.47 -5.41 3.23
C GLY A 91 5.07 -4.58 4.33
N GLY A 92 5.77 -5.27 5.21
CA GLY A 92 6.38 -4.69 6.38
C GLY A 92 6.46 -5.68 7.52
N THR A 93 6.96 -5.19 8.65
CA THR A 93 7.11 -6.03 9.84
C THR A 93 5.93 -5.87 10.78
N VAL A 94 5.89 -6.69 11.83
CA VAL A 94 4.97 -6.52 12.97
C VAL A 94 5.58 -5.65 14.08
N GLU A 95 6.81 -5.17 13.91
CA GLU A 95 7.54 -4.36 14.89
C GLU A 95 7.22 -2.87 14.68
N PRO A 96 6.96 -2.09 15.74
CA PRO A 96 6.56 -0.69 15.63
C PRO A 96 7.46 0.15 14.72
N SER A 97 8.78 -0.02 14.83
CA SER A 97 9.81 0.71 14.06
C SER A 97 10.29 -0.01 12.81
N GLY A 98 9.69 -1.14 12.43
CA GLY A 98 10.13 -1.84 11.23
C GLY A 98 9.51 -1.27 9.96
N PRO A 99 10.16 -1.48 8.80
CA PRO A 99 9.82 -0.81 7.55
C PRO A 99 8.41 -1.16 7.09
N MET A 100 7.82 -0.21 6.35
CA MET A 100 6.57 -0.38 5.63
C MET A 100 6.85 -0.25 4.14
N VAL A 101 6.45 -1.25 3.36
CA VAL A 101 6.70 -1.27 1.91
C VAL A 101 5.42 -1.48 1.15
N ALA A 102 5.33 -0.95 -0.07
CA ALA A 102 4.19 -1.15 -0.93
C ALA A 102 4.64 -1.25 -2.39
N ALA A 103 4.01 -2.13 -3.15
CA ALA A 103 4.17 -2.22 -4.60
C ALA A 103 2.80 -2.31 -5.26
N ARG A 104 2.64 -1.78 -6.46
CA ARG A 104 1.38 -1.68 -7.17
C ARG A 104 1.58 -2.01 -8.64
N VAL A 105 0.63 -2.76 -9.21
CA VAL A 105 0.52 -3.03 -10.64
C VAL A 105 -0.80 -2.46 -11.15
N GLU A 106 -0.71 -1.71 -12.24
CA GLU A 106 -1.89 -1.19 -12.93
C GLU A 106 -2.25 -1.99 -14.18
N ARG A 107 -3.56 -2.16 -14.39
CA ARG A 107 -4.07 -2.63 -15.68
C ARG A 107 -4.19 -1.44 -16.63
N GLY A 108 -3.42 -1.47 -17.72
CA GLY A 108 -3.58 -0.51 -18.80
C GLY A 108 -4.96 -0.67 -19.48
N GLU A 109 -5.43 0.44 -20.06
CA GLU A 109 -6.72 0.56 -20.76
C GLU A 109 -6.89 -0.45 -21.93
N TYR A 110 -5.78 -1.00 -22.44
CA TYR A 110 -5.73 -1.97 -23.53
C TYR A 110 -5.32 -3.38 -23.09
N GLY A 111 -5.39 -3.71 -21.79
CA GLY A 111 -4.96 -5.01 -21.26
C GLY A 111 -3.44 -5.20 -21.20
N LEU A 112 -2.66 -4.14 -21.46
CA LEU A 112 -1.21 -4.10 -21.25
C LEU A 112 -0.91 -3.85 -19.77
N ASN A 113 -0.05 -4.68 -19.19
CA ASN A 113 0.40 -4.56 -17.80
C ASN A 113 1.41 -3.40 -17.75
N LEU A 114 1.00 -2.23 -17.27
CA LEU A 114 1.86 -1.04 -17.20
C LEU A 114 2.67 -1.08 -15.91
N GLY A 115 3.68 -1.96 -15.86
CA GLY A 115 4.73 -1.99 -14.83
C GLY A 115 4.27 -2.29 -13.40
N ALA A 116 5.21 -2.80 -12.59
CA ALA A 116 5.09 -2.77 -11.14
C ALA A 116 5.81 -1.51 -10.64
N ILE A 117 5.20 -0.81 -9.69
CA ILE A 117 5.72 0.43 -9.08
C ILE A 117 5.85 0.17 -7.59
N ALA A 118 6.97 0.53 -6.97
CA ALA A 118 7.21 0.25 -5.57
C ALA A 118 7.55 1.50 -4.76
N ALA A 119 7.38 1.37 -3.44
CA ALA A 119 7.63 2.38 -2.45
C ALA A 119 8.06 1.69 -1.15
N VAL A 120 9.03 2.29 -0.46
CA VAL A 120 9.50 1.88 0.85
C VAL A 120 9.43 3.10 1.75
N ILE A 121 8.98 2.92 2.98
CA ILE A 121 9.17 3.87 4.06
C ILE A 121 10.08 3.18 5.07
N ASP A 122 11.33 3.65 5.13
CA ASP A 122 12.37 3.23 6.06
C ASP A 122 13.22 4.48 6.41
N ASP A 123 13.71 4.54 7.65
CA ASP A 123 14.51 5.63 8.22
C ASP A 123 15.81 5.88 7.42
N ASP A 124 16.26 4.89 6.63
CA ASP A 124 17.49 4.97 5.81
C ASP A 124 17.29 5.53 4.38
N ILE A 125 16.07 5.94 3.99
CA ILE A 125 15.81 6.56 2.65
C ILE A 125 16.05 8.08 2.65
N ALA A 126 16.75 8.62 3.64
CA ALA A 126 17.34 9.95 3.53
C ALA A 126 18.67 9.94 2.76
N ALA A 127 19.31 8.77 2.57
CA ALA A 127 20.66 8.68 2.01
C ALA A 127 20.74 8.50 0.48
N SER A 128 19.61 8.29 -0.23
CA SER A 128 19.60 8.09 -1.70
C SER A 128 18.90 9.20 -2.49
N MET A 129 18.49 10.30 -1.84
CA MET A 129 17.79 11.40 -2.49
C MET A 129 18.75 12.48 -3.04
N HIS A 130 19.30 12.25 -4.24
CA HIS A 130 19.89 13.33 -5.03
C HIS A 130 19.23 13.53 -6.39
N SER A 131 18.71 14.76 -6.53
CA SER A 131 18.39 15.52 -7.74
C SER A 131 16.99 15.39 -8.34
N SER A 132 16.66 16.38 -9.16
CA SER A 132 15.51 17.27 -8.99
C SER A 132 14.87 17.64 -10.34
N HIS A 133 13.64 18.15 -10.24
CA HIS A 133 12.99 19.11 -11.13
C HIS A 133 12.05 18.59 -12.25
N TYR A 134 10.89 19.22 -12.25
CA TYR A 134 9.74 19.01 -13.13
C TYR A 134 9.95 19.77 -14.47
N LEU A 135 9.50 19.12 -15.57
CA LEU A 135 9.21 19.64 -16.92
C LEU A 135 10.40 19.84 -17.89
N ALA A 136 10.64 18.86 -18.77
CA ALA A 136 11.05 19.08 -20.16
C ALA A 136 10.80 17.80 -20.99
N ASP A 137 10.00 17.95 -22.04
CA ASP A 137 9.95 17.22 -23.32
C ASP A 137 10.22 15.70 -23.37
N ASP A 138 9.20 15.00 -23.89
CA ASP A 138 9.19 13.62 -24.39
C ASP A 138 10.49 13.24 -25.13
N GLU A 139 11.35 12.44 -24.50
CA GLU A 139 12.17 11.33 -25.06
C GLU A 139 13.34 10.89 -24.16
N GLN A 140 13.56 11.51 -23.00
CA GLN A 140 14.57 11.06 -22.02
C GLN A 140 13.98 10.94 -20.61
N LEU A 141 13.14 9.93 -20.39
CA LEU A 141 12.86 9.49 -19.03
C LEU A 141 14.10 8.79 -18.49
N ASP A 142 14.75 9.42 -17.51
CA ASP A 142 15.88 8.89 -16.77
C ASP A 142 15.50 7.53 -16.13
N PRO A 143 16.30 6.46 -16.34
CA PRO A 143 15.99 5.13 -15.86
C PRO A 143 15.85 5.00 -14.33
N ASP A 144 16.30 5.98 -13.55
CA ASP A 144 16.19 6.04 -12.08
C ASP A 144 14.81 6.54 -11.57
N TYR A 145 13.88 6.90 -12.47
CA TYR A 145 12.54 7.37 -12.09
C TYR A 145 11.56 6.25 -11.65
N ARG A 146 11.97 4.97 -11.72
CA ARG A 146 11.06 3.84 -11.45
C ARG A 146 10.68 3.63 -9.97
N ASP A 147 11.33 4.33 -9.04
CA ASP A 147 11.28 3.97 -7.60
C ASP A 147 10.75 5.07 -6.66
N GLN A 148 10.01 6.06 -7.16
CA GLN A 148 9.60 7.22 -6.34
C GLN A 148 8.17 7.08 -5.78
N CYS A 149 8.11 6.67 -4.50
CA CYS A 149 7.02 6.82 -3.53
C CYS A 149 5.58 6.76 -4.07
N LEU A 150 4.95 5.60 -3.89
CA LEU A 150 3.51 5.39 -3.98
C LEU A 150 2.74 6.38 -3.09
N TRP A 151 3.31 6.88 -2.00
CA TRP A 151 2.65 7.79 -1.08
C TRP A 151 2.63 9.23 -1.58
N TRP A 152 1.45 9.83 -1.58
CA TRP A 152 1.22 11.22 -1.96
C TRP A 152 0.31 11.90 -0.95
N VAL A 153 0.32 13.22 -0.93
CA VAL A 153 -0.59 14.02 -0.10
C VAL A 153 -1.55 14.77 -1.00
N CYS A 154 -2.85 14.59 -0.78
CA CYS A 154 -3.89 15.35 -1.47
C CYS A 154 -3.83 16.82 -1.07
N THR A 155 -3.67 17.73 -2.02
CA THR A 155 -3.61 19.18 -1.70
C THR A 155 -4.98 19.79 -1.39
N THR A 156 -6.07 19.09 -1.69
CA THR A 156 -7.44 19.54 -1.36
C THR A 156 -7.82 19.20 0.08
N CYS A 157 -7.54 17.98 0.54
CA CYS A 157 -8.01 17.50 1.85
C CYS A 157 -6.89 17.05 2.80
N ASN A 158 -5.63 17.19 2.38
CA ASN A 158 -4.43 16.84 3.15
C ASN A 158 -4.38 15.38 3.63
N ARG A 159 -5.05 14.47 2.93
CA ARG A 159 -5.01 13.03 3.21
C ARG A 159 -3.94 12.33 2.37
N PHE A 160 -3.36 11.29 2.94
CA PHE A 160 -2.48 10.38 2.21
C PHE A 160 -3.23 9.62 1.12
N ALA A 161 -2.56 9.39 0.02
CA ALA A 161 -3.06 8.70 -1.16
C ALA A 161 -1.98 7.82 -1.78
N ILE A 162 -2.39 6.91 -2.67
CA ILE A 162 -1.47 6.15 -3.49
C ILE A 162 -1.55 6.58 -4.95
N ARG A 163 -0.44 7.08 -5.50
CA ARG A 163 -0.36 7.58 -6.87
C ARG A 163 0.91 7.10 -7.57
N HIS A 164 0.80 6.99 -8.89
CA HIS A 164 1.93 6.86 -9.81
C HIS A 164 2.09 8.14 -10.64
N GLU A 165 3.32 8.55 -10.90
CA GLU A 165 3.63 9.84 -11.52
C GLU A 165 3.27 9.94 -13.00
N LEU A 166 3.30 8.83 -13.75
CA LEU A 166 2.87 8.78 -15.16
C LEU A 166 1.33 8.82 -15.34
N MET A 167 0.58 9.00 -14.25
CA MET A 167 -0.88 8.94 -14.28
C MET A 167 -1.48 10.28 -13.85
N PHE A 168 -1.90 11.04 -14.84
CA PHE A 168 -2.57 12.32 -14.67
C PHE A 168 -4.06 12.17 -14.23
N TRP A 169 -4.63 10.95 -14.22
CA TRP A 169 -6.08 10.74 -13.99
C TRP A 169 -6.52 9.48 -13.21
N ARG A 170 -5.64 8.56 -12.80
CA ARG A 170 -6.03 7.22 -12.24
C ARG A 170 -5.34 6.81 -10.93
N ALA A 171 -4.98 7.77 -10.08
CA ALA A 171 -4.54 7.40 -8.75
C ALA A 171 -5.67 6.74 -7.95
N VAL A 172 -5.31 5.81 -7.06
CA VAL A 172 -6.27 5.25 -6.10
C VAL A 172 -6.53 6.37 -5.12
N TRP A 173 -7.76 6.89 -5.17
CA TRP A 173 -8.16 8.02 -4.36
C TRP A 173 -9.15 7.57 -3.30
N PRO A 174 -8.70 7.31 -2.07
CA PRO A 174 -9.63 7.16 -0.95
C PRO A 174 -10.48 8.42 -0.76
N CYS A 175 -9.98 9.60 -1.20
CA CYS A 175 -10.69 10.87 -1.13
C CYS A 175 -11.37 11.36 -2.42
N GLY A 176 -11.07 10.78 -3.58
CA GLY A 176 -11.63 11.18 -4.88
C GLY A 176 -11.13 12.48 -5.52
N HIS A 177 -10.23 13.24 -4.90
CA HIS A 177 -9.67 14.47 -5.49
C HIS A 177 -8.58 14.18 -6.53
N THR A 178 -8.28 15.15 -7.40
CA THR A 178 -7.30 15.01 -8.48
C THR A 178 -5.98 15.75 -8.24
N THR A 179 -5.88 16.55 -7.18
CA THR A 179 -4.71 17.40 -6.91
C THR A 179 -3.85 16.84 -5.77
N PHE A 180 -2.57 16.66 -6.04
CA PHE A 180 -1.63 16.00 -5.13
C PHE A 180 -0.25 16.63 -5.19
N ARG A 181 0.51 16.43 -4.12
CA ARG A 181 1.94 16.74 -4.05
C ARG A 181 2.71 15.55 -3.50
N ARG A 182 4.00 15.52 -3.79
CA ARG A 182 4.92 14.61 -3.11
C ARG A 182 4.90 14.91 -1.59
N PRO A 183 5.02 13.90 -0.72
CA PRO A 183 5.18 14.11 0.71
C PRO A 183 6.43 14.96 0.99
N THR A 184 6.36 15.83 1.98
CA THR A 184 7.52 16.47 2.60
C THR A 184 8.09 15.54 3.67
N ALA A 185 9.29 15.83 4.19
CA ALA A 185 9.84 15.10 5.34
C ALA A 185 8.86 15.04 6.52
N SER A 186 8.18 16.15 6.84
CA SER A 186 7.18 16.18 7.90
C SER A 186 5.96 15.29 7.63
N ASP A 187 5.59 15.08 6.36
CA ASP A 187 4.49 14.15 6.04
C ASP A 187 4.95 12.70 6.21
N ILE A 188 6.22 12.41 5.91
CA ILE A 188 6.82 11.09 6.15
C ILE A 188 6.88 10.80 7.65
N ASP A 189 7.35 11.74 8.47
CA ASP A 189 7.35 11.60 9.94
C ASP A 189 5.95 11.27 10.50
N VAL A 190 4.91 11.87 9.91
CA VAL A 190 3.51 11.57 10.28
C VAL A 190 3.10 10.16 9.86
N LEU A 191 3.50 9.70 8.66
CA LEU A 191 3.25 8.33 8.21
C LEU A 191 3.94 7.31 9.10
N ASP A 192 5.19 7.55 9.50
CA ASP A 192 5.93 6.68 10.41
C ASP A 192 5.30 6.64 11.79
N GLY A 193 4.85 7.80 12.29
CA GLY A 193 4.04 7.89 13.50
C GLY A 193 2.78 7.04 13.43
N TYR A 194 2.05 7.08 12.31
CA TYR A 194 0.87 6.23 12.10
C TYR A 194 1.23 4.75 12.01
N TRP A 195 2.33 4.39 11.35
CA TRP A 195 2.75 3.00 11.26
C TRP A 195 3.16 2.43 12.61
N ALA A 196 3.83 3.21 13.45
CA ALA A 196 4.15 2.86 14.83
C ALA A 196 2.87 2.73 15.69
N ASP A 197 1.93 3.67 15.56
CA ASP A 197 0.64 3.64 16.26
C ASP A 197 -0.22 2.45 15.86
N ALA A 198 -0.19 2.05 14.58
CA ALA A 198 -0.89 0.87 14.08
C ALA A 198 -0.44 -0.40 14.83
N SER A 199 0.86 -0.55 15.08
CA SER A 199 1.38 -1.65 15.91
C SER A 199 0.82 -1.64 17.34
N ASN A 200 0.71 -0.45 17.93
CA ASN A 200 0.25 -0.29 19.31
C ASN A 200 -1.26 -0.57 19.47
N ARG A 201 -2.06 -0.26 18.44
CA ARG A 201 -3.52 -0.47 18.42
C ARG A 201 -3.90 -1.93 18.28
N VAL A 202 -3.06 -2.69 17.60
CA VAL A 202 -3.24 -4.12 17.39
C VAL A 202 -2.67 -4.85 18.61
N ARG A 203 -3.38 -4.73 19.75
CA ARG A 203 -3.00 -5.40 20.98
C ARG A 203 -3.14 -6.90 20.80
N TRP A 204 -2.02 -7.61 20.88
CA TRP A 204 -2.00 -9.06 21.01
C TRP A 204 -2.69 -9.45 22.31
N ASN A 205 -3.76 -10.25 22.23
CA ASN A 205 -4.32 -10.90 23.41
C ASN A 205 -3.63 -12.27 23.52
N PRO A 206 -2.69 -12.47 24.46
CA PRO A 206 -1.86 -13.66 24.52
C PRO A 206 -2.66 -14.96 24.57
N ARG A 207 -3.80 -14.91 25.28
CA ARG A 207 -4.68 -16.03 25.58
C ARG A 207 -6.03 -15.45 26.02
N GLY A 208 -7.12 -16.08 25.59
CA GLY A 208 -8.45 -15.79 26.11
C GLY A 208 -8.46 -15.73 27.64
N ARG A 209 -8.58 -14.51 28.17
CA ARG A 209 -9.23 -14.29 29.46
C ARG A 209 -10.58 -13.70 29.13
N HIS A 210 -11.59 -14.56 29.14
CA HIS A 210 -12.94 -14.15 29.45
C HIS A 210 -12.89 -13.48 30.84
N GLY A 211 -13.19 -12.19 30.87
CA GLY A 211 -13.68 -11.49 32.06
C GLY A 211 -15.18 -11.36 31.95
#